data_AF-A0A835IFR0-F1
#
_entry.id   AF-A0A835IFR0-F1
#
_cell.length_a   1.000
_cell.length_b   1.000
_cell.length_c   1.000
_cell.angle_alpha   90.00
_cell.angle_beta   90.00
_cell.angle_gamma   90.00
#
_symmetry.space_group_name_H-M   'P 1'
#
loop_
_entity.id
_entity.type
_entity.pdbx_description
1 polymer ?
#
loop_
_entity_poly.entity_id
_entity_poly.type
_entity_poly.pdbx_seq_one_letter_code
_entity_poly.pdbx_strand_id
1 'polypeptide(L)'
;MEEAQHNDFLRLEHVEGYHELSTKTKIFFTTAVAKWDADFYVKVDDDVHVNLGMLAITLARHPSKPRVYMGCMKSGLVLSQKSVKYYEPEYWKFGEEGNKYFRRATGQIYAISKDLATYISINQPILHKYANEDVSLGAWFIGLEVEHIDERNMCCGTPPDCEWKA
;
A
#
# COMPACT_ATOMS: atom_id res chain seq x y z
N MET A 1 17.30 -23.09 4.05
CA MET A 1 16.80 -24.31 3.35
C MET A 1 15.76 -23.90 2.31
N GLU A 2 14.82 -23.00 2.63
CA GLU A 2 13.85 -22.43 1.67
C GLU A 2 14.47 -21.42 0.68
N GLU A 3 15.22 -20.43 1.17
CA GLU A 3 15.86 -19.40 0.32
C GLU A 3 16.76 -19.98 -0.78
N ALA A 4 17.56 -21.00 -0.44
CA ALA A 4 18.43 -21.68 -1.40
C ALA A 4 17.65 -22.50 -2.45
N GLN A 5 16.41 -22.87 -2.15
CA GLN A 5 15.57 -23.69 -3.04
C GLN A 5 14.77 -22.81 -4.01
N HIS A 6 14.22 -21.70 -3.54
CA HIS A 6 13.28 -20.89 -4.31
C HIS A 6 13.88 -19.60 -4.88
N ASN A 7 14.94 -19.06 -4.26
CA ASN A 7 15.64 -17.84 -4.70
C ASN A 7 14.70 -16.66 -4.97
N ASP A 8 13.65 -16.54 -4.16
CA ASP A 8 12.56 -15.55 -4.25
C ASP A 8 12.46 -14.67 -3.00
N PHE A 9 13.43 -14.79 -2.09
CA PHE A 9 13.52 -13.95 -0.91
C PHE A 9 14.20 -12.62 -1.22
N LEU A 10 13.52 -11.52 -0.89
CA LEU A 10 14.13 -10.20 -0.78
C LEU A 10 14.29 -9.83 0.69
N ARG A 11 15.52 -9.92 1.20
CA ARG A 11 15.85 -9.47 2.56
C ARG A 11 16.13 -7.97 2.58
N LEU A 12 15.36 -7.23 3.36
CA LEU A 12 15.54 -5.79 3.56
C LEU A 12 16.32 -5.54 4.84
N GLU A 13 17.15 -4.49 4.85
CA GLU A 13 17.81 -4.01 6.07
C GLU A 13 16.78 -3.25 6.92
N HIS A 14 15.95 -4.00 7.64
CA HIS A 14 14.76 -3.51 8.32
C HIS A 14 14.47 -4.33 9.58
N VAL A 15 14.05 -3.66 10.66
CA VAL A 15 13.58 -4.33 11.88
C VAL A 15 12.10 -4.63 11.72
N GLU A 16 11.75 -5.92 11.63
CA GLU A 16 10.37 -6.35 11.51
C GLU A 16 9.55 -5.97 12.75
N GLY A 17 8.36 -5.45 12.50
CA GLY A 17 7.45 -5.02 13.55
C GLY A 17 6.17 -4.49 12.95
N TYR A 18 5.08 -4.61 13.70
CA TYR A 18 3.78 -4.20 13.21
C TYR A 18 3.71 -2.68 12.95
N HIS A 19 4.29 -1.87 13.82
CA HIS A 19 4.41 -0.41 13.63
C HIS A 19 5.49 -0.01 12.61
N GLU A 20 6.21 -0.98 12.09
CA GLU A 20 7.32 -0.78 11.15
C GLU A 20 6.93 -1.10 9.70
N LEU A 21 5.69 -1.55 9.46
CA LEU A 21 5.17 -1.84 8.12
C LEU A 21 5.30 -0.65 7.16
N SER A 22 4.98 0.57 7.58
CA SER A 22 5.15 1.78 6.75
C SER A 22 6.62 2.01 6.35
N THR A 23 7.57 1.67 7.23
CA THR A 23 9.01 1.70 6.92
C THR A 23 9.35 0.60 5.93
N LYS A 24 8.86 -0.63 6.16
CA LYS A 24 9.07 -1.79 5.29
C LYS A 24 8.59 -1.52 3.87
N THR A 25 7.36 -1.01 3.68
CA THR A 25 6.81 -0.65 2.37
C THR A 25 7.69 0.35 1.64
N LYS A 26 8.16 1.38 2.35
CA LYS A 26 9.02 2.41 1.77
C LYS A 26 10.35 1.84 1.27
N ILE A 27 10.99 0.99 2.09
CA ILE A 27 12.25 0.31 1.72
C ILE A 27 11.99 -0.71 0.60
N PHE A 28 10.86 -1.42 0.64
CA PHE A 28 10.46 -2.40 -0.37
C PHE A 28 10.35 -1.76 -1.75
N PHE A 29 9.53 -0.72 -1.93
CA PHE A 29 9.38 -0.07 -3.24
C PHE A 29 10.67 0.56 -3.73
N THR A 30 11.44 1.17 -2.83
CA THR A 30 12.77 1.73 -3.15
C THR A 30 13.73 0.66 -3.66
N THR A 31 13.75 -0.49 -3.01
CA THR A 31 14.62 -1.62 -3.38
C THR A 31 14.12 -2.29 -4.66
N ALA A 32 12.81 -2.44 -4.80
CA ALA A 32 12.21 -3.13 -5.94
C ALA A 32 12.43 -2.36 -7.24
N VAL A 33 12.17 -1.04 -7.25
CA VAL A 33 12.38 -0.21 -8.45
C VAL A 33 13.85 -0.07 -8.85
N ALA A 34 14.77 -0.23 -7.90
CA ALA A 34 16.21 -0.24 -8.17
C ALA A 34 16.72 -1.58 -8.73
N LYS A 35 16.00 -2.68 -8.48
CA LYS A 35 16.43 -4.05 -8.85
C LYS A 35 15.76 -4.56 -10.12
N TRP A 36 14.48 -4.27 -10.31
CA TRP A 36 13.69 -4.83 -11.39
C TRP A 36 13.09 -3.72 -12.23
N ASP A 37 13.10 -3.91 -13.55
CA ASP A 37 12.39 -3.03 -14.47
C ASP A 37 10.99 -3.59 -14.74
N ALA A 38 9.96 -2.91 -14.23
CA ALA A 38 8.56 -3.30 -14.36
C ALA A 38 7.65 -2.08 -14.49
N ASP A 39 6.54 -2.22 -15.22
CA ASP A 39 5.52 -1.16 -15.37
C ASP A 39 4.76 -0.91 -14.07
N PHE A 40 4.54 -1.97 -13.29
CA PHE A 40 3.83 -1.95 -12.01
C PHE A 40 4.58 -2.74 -10.94
N TYR A 41 4.52 -2.23 -9.71
CA TYR A 41 4.98 -2.89 -8.51
C TYR A 41 3.77 -3.15 -7.62
N VAL A 42 3.61 -4.40 -7.19
CA VAL A 42 2.44 -4.86 -6.44
C VAL A 42 2.88 -5.30 -5.06
N LYS A 43 2.19 -4.82 -4.03
CA LYS A 43 2.28 -5.34 -2.67
C LYS A 43 1.10 -6.27 -2.43
N VAL A 44 1.36 -7.43 -1.84
CA VAL A 44 0.35 -8.41 -1.43
C VAL A 44 0.71 -8.91 -0.03
N ASP A 45 -0.27 -9.06 0.86
CA ASP A 45 -0.10 -9.76 2.13
C ASP A 45 -0.01 -11.29 1.91
N ASP A 46 0.66 -11.99 2.83
CA ASP A 46 0.89 -13.43 2.74
C ASP A 46 -0.35 -14.29 3.06
N ASP A 47 -1.41 -13.67 3.57
CA ASP A 47 -2.70 -14.30 3.85
C ASP A 47 -3.74 -14.11 2.72
N VAL A 48 -3.28 -13.76 1.51
CA VAL A 48 -4.13 -13.56 0.32
C VAL A 48 -3.85 -14.54 -0.80
N HIS A 49 -4.93 -15.09 -1.35
CA HIS A 49 -4.90 -15.80 -2.61
C HIS A 49 -5.07 -14.84 -3.80
N VAL A 50 -4.08 -14.77 -4.69
CA VAL A 50 -4.11 -13.91 -5.87
C VAL A 50 -4.31 -14.73 -7.14
N ASN A 51 -5.35 -14.39 -7.92
CA ASN A 51 -5.48 -14.87 -9.29
C ASN A 51 -4.54 -14.05 -10.20
N LEU A 52 -3.33 -14.58 -10.44
CA LEU A 52 -2.28 -13.91 -11.21
C LEU A 52 -2.71 -13.59 -12.65
N GLY A 53 -3.51 -14.46 -13.29
CA GLY A 53 -4.00 -14.23 -14.66
C GLY A 53 -4.92 -13.01 -14.72
N MET A 54 -5.87 -12.91 -13.77
CA MET A 54 -6.75 -11.75 -13.68
C MET A 54 -5.99 -10.47 -13.30
N LEU A 55 -5.05 -10.55 -12.35
CA LEU A 55 -4.23 -9.41 -11.97
C LEU A 55 -3.42 -8.88 -13.17
N ALA A 56 -2.78 -9.77 -13.93
CA ALA A 56 -2.02 -9.39 -15.12
C ALA A 56 -2.91 -8.72 -16.18
N ILE A 57 -4.11 -9.26 -16.44
CA ILE A 57 -5.08 -8.66 -17.37
C ILE A 57 -5.51 -7.27 -16.89
N THR A 58 -5.78 -7.10 -15.59
CA THR A 58 -6.17 -5.81 -15.02
C THR A 58 -5.05 -4.78 -15.17
N LEU A 59 -3.81 -5.10 -14.80
CA LEU A 59 -2.67 -4.20 -14.91
C LEU A 59 -2.36 -3.86 -16.39
N ALA A 60 -2.49 -4.83 -17.29
CA ALA A 60 -2.27 -4.66 -18.73
C ALA A 60 -3.30 -3.74 -19.43
N ARG A 61 -4.36 -3.30 -18.73
CA ARG A 61 -5.26 -2.24 -19.24
C ARG A 61 -4.72 -0.83 -19.01
N HIS A 62 -3.65 -0.69 -18.23
CA HIS A 62 -3.04 0.60 -17.86
C HIS A 62 -1.54 0.73 -18.22
N PRO A 63 -1.01 0.11 -19.30
CA PRO A 63 0.44 -0.03 -19.50
C PRO A 63 1.16 1.29 -19.80
N SER A 64 0.43 2.31 -20.27
CA SER A 64 1.01 3.59 -20.70
C SER A 64 0.56 4.77 -19.86
N LYS A 65 -0.11 4.52 -18.73
CA LYS A 65 -0.60 5.59 -17.87
C LYS A 65 0.46 5.92 -16.80
N PRO A 66 1.09 7.11 -16.85
CA PRO A 66 1.99 7.51 -15.80
C PRO A 66 1.20 7.72 -14.51
N ARG A 67 1.80 7.41 -13.36
CA ARG A 67 1.26 7.72 -12.02
C ARG A 67 -0.11 7.08 -11.73
N VAL A 68 -0.20 5.77 -11.89
CA VAL A 68 -1.37 4.97 -11.47
C VAL A 68 -1.15 4.42 -10.06
N TYR A 69 -2.16 4.59 -9.20
CA TYR A 69 -2.30 3.93 -7.90
C TYR A 69 -3.63 3.17 -7.87
N MET A 70 -3.56 1.85 -7.78
CA MET A 70 -4.70 0.95 -7.94
C MET A 70 -4.86 0.02 -6.74
N GLY A 71 -6.09 -0.21 -6.32
CA GLY A 71 -6.44 -1.19 -5.31
C GLY A 71 -7.88 -1.01 -4.85
N CYS A 72 -8.23 -1.59 -3.70
CA CYS A 72 -9.54 -1.41 -3.11
C CYS A 72 -9.64 -0.05 -2.41
N MET A 73 -10.16 0.97 -3.11
CA MET A 73 -10.11 2.36 -2.66
C MET A 73 -11.23 2.65 -1.65
N LYS A 74 -10.89 2.77 -0.36
CA LYS A 74 -11.85 3.04 0.72
C LYS A 74 -11.46 4.28 1.53
N SER A 75 -12.45 4.87 2.18
CA SER A 75 -12.28 5.81 3.30
C SER A 75 -12.82 5.15 4.57
N GLY A 76 -12.17 5.38 5.70
CA GLY A 76 -12.57 4.88 7.01
C GLY A 76 -12.39 5.97 8.06
N LEU A 77 -12.99 5.80 9.24
CA LEU A 77 -12.79 6.73 10.35
C LEU A 77 -11.31 6.80 10.72
N VAL A 78 -10.85 7.98 11.12
CA VAL A 78 -9.51 8.13 11.67
C VAL A 78 -9.45 7.42 13.02
N LEU A 79 -8.45 6.55 13.20
CA LEU A 79 -8.31 5.71 14.38
C LEU A 79 -7.64 6.48 15.53
N SER A 80 -8.42 7.33 16.21
CA SER A 80 -7.94 8.20 17.30
C SER A 80 -8.00 7.58 18.71
N GLN A 81 -8.53 6.37 18.86
CA GLN A 81 -8.64 5.70 20.15
C GLN A 81 -7.38 4.89 20.47
N LYS A 82 -6.75 5.13 21.63
CA LYS A 82 -5.50 4.44 22.02
C LYS A 82 -5.61 2.92 22.14
N SER A 83 -6.82 2.40 22.32
CA SER A 83 -7.09 0.96 22.47
C SER A 83 -7.12 0.19 21.15
N VAL A 84 -7.19 0.88 20.00
CA VAL A 84 -7.25 0.19 18.70
C VAL A 84 -5.86 -0.07 18.14
N LYS A 85 -5.73 -1.19 17.42
CA LYS A 85 -4.46 -1.74 16.92
C LYS A 85 -3.65 -0.76 16.05
N TYR A 86 -4.34 0.07 15.25
CA TYR A 86 -3.73 1.10 14.40
C TYR A 86 -4.00 2.51 14.93
N TYR A 87 -4.02 2.71 16.26
CA TYR A 87 -4.12 4.05 16.83
C TYR A 87 -3.10 4.99 16.16
N GLU A 88 -3.59 6.09 15.62
CA GLU A 88 -2.78 7.11 14.94
C GLU A 88 -2.47 8.24 15.92
N PRO A 89 -1.23 8.35 16.45
CA PRO A 89 -0.88 9.40 17.42
C PRO A 89 -1.07 10.82 16.87
N GLU A 90 -0.94 10.99 15.55
CA GLU A 90 -1.09 12.26 14.85
C GLU A 90 -2.46 12.41 14.18
N TYR A 91 -3.49 11.76 14.75
CA TYR A 91 -4.87 11.75 14.22
C TYR A 91 -5.43 13.15 13.95
N TRP A 92 -4.99 14.15 14.73
CA TRP A 92 -5.39 15.55 14.61
C TRP A 92 -5.01 16.17 13.24
N LYS A 93 -4.03 15.61 12.52
CA LYS A 93 -3.65 16.06 11.16
C LYS A 93 -4.70 15.74 10.10
N PHE A 94 -5.62 14.81 10.39
CA PHE A 94 -6.70 14.42 9.48
C PHE A 94 -7.98 15.25 9.69
N GLY A 95 -7.88 16.29 10.54
CA GLY A 95 -8.94 17.25 10.85
C GLY A 95 -9.64 16.94 12.18
N GLU A 96 -10.95 17.16 12.23
CA GLU A 96 -11.73 17.12 13.47
C GLU A 96 -12.23 15.71 13.82
N GLU A 97 -12.78 15.58 15.03
CA GLU A 97 -13.38 14.32 15.47
C GLU A 97 -14.52 13.89 14.53
N GLY A 98 -14.51 12.61 14.13
CA GLY A 98 -15.44 12.06 13.15
C GLY A 98 -14.97 12.15 11.69
N ASN A 99 -13.85 12.83 11.43
CA ASN A 99 -13.24 12.82 10.10
C ASN A 99 -12.81 11.41 9.67
N LYS A 100 -12.76 11.24 8.35
CA LYS A 100 -12.31 10.01 7.71
C LYS A 100 -10.93 10.23 7.11
N TYR A 101 -10.13 9.17 7.06
CA TYR A 101 -8.97 9.12 6.19
C TYR A 101 -9.40 9.43 4.75
N PHE A 102 -8.51 10.13 4.02
CA PHE A 102 -8.65 10.26 2.57
C PHE A 102 -8.78 8.90 1.90
N ARG A 103 -9.33 8.89 0.69
CA ARG A 103 -9.56 7.65 -0.03
C ARG A 103 -8.21 7.07 -0.48
N ARG A 104 -7.91 5.85 -0.02
CA ARG A 104 -6.66 5.11 -0.30
C ARG A 104 -6.95 3.65 -0.57
N ALA A 105 -6.04 2.95 -1.25
CA ALA A 105 -6.13 1.50 -1.34
C ALA A 105 -6.02 0.92 0.07
N THR A 106 -6.88 -0.04 0.39
CA THR A 106 -6.96 -0.63 1.73
C THR A 106 -6.71 -2.12 1.70
N GLY A 107 -5.98 -2.56 2.71
CA GLY A 107 -5.81 -3.95 3.06
C GLY A 107 -4.70 -4.61 2.25
N GLN A 108 -5.07 -5.72 1.63
CA GLN A 108 -4.10 -6.79 1.44
C GLN A 108 -3.41 -6.76 0.08
N ILE A 109 -3.90 -5.99 -0.88
CA ILE A 109 -3.28 -5.87 -2.21
C ILE A 109 -3.48 -4.49 -2.81
N TYR A 110 -2.40 -3.92 -3.36
CA TYR A 110 -2.44 -2.72 -4.19
C TYR A 110 -1.28 -2.72 -5.18
N ALA A 111 -1.44 -1.95 -6.25
CA ALA A 111 -0.44 -1.78 -7.31
C ALA A 111 -0.12 -0.30 -7.54
N ILE A 112 1.15 0.01 -7.73
CA ILE A 112 1.61 1.35 -8.12
C ILE A 112 2.43 1.26 -9.39
N SER A 113 2.26 2.25 -10.28
CA SER A 113 3.09 2.38 -11.48
C SER A 113 4.56 2.64 -11.14
N LYS A 114 5.46 2.33 -12.08
CA LYS A 114 6.90 2.61 -11.98
C LYS A 114 7.23 4.04 -11.57
N ASP A 115 6.50 5.02 -12.08
CA ASP A 115 6.71 6.43 -11.75
C ASP A 115 6.48 6.71 -10.26
N LEU A 116 5.47 6.09 -9.65
CA LEU A 116 5.20 6.25 -8.22
C LEU A 116 6.18 5.48 -7.34
N ALA A 117 6.61 4.29 -7.76
CA ALA A 117 7.67 3.57 -7.06
C ALA A 117 8.99 4.36 -7.10
N THR A 118 9.29 4.98 -8.25
CA THR A 118 10.45 5.87 -8.42
C THR A 118 10.32 7.12 -7.56
N TYR A 119 9.13 7.73 -7.50
CA TYR A 119 8.85 8.87 -6.62
C TYR A 119 9.11 8.50 -5.14
N ILE A 120 8.67 7.33 -4.69
CA ILE A 120 8.94 6.82 -3.35
C ILE A 120 10.44 6.69 -3.12
N SER A 121 11.17 6.07 -4.06
CA SER A 121 12.61 5.89 -3.97
C SER A 121 13.37 7.21 -3.82
N ILE A 122 13.03 8.22 -4.63
CA ILE A 122 13.71 9.52 -4.64
C ILE A 122 13.38 10.31 -3.35
N ASN A 123 12.13 10.26 -2.90
CA ASN A 123 11.64 11.11 -1.81
C ASN A 123 11.60 10.41 -0.45
N GLN A 124 12.07 9.16 -0.35
CA GLN A 124 12.04 8.34 0.87
C GLN A 124 12.39 9.11 2.17
N PRO A 125 13.43 9.97 2.22
CA PRO A 125 13.81 10.67 3.45
C PRO A 125 12.73 11.61 4.01
N ILE A 126 11.87 12.15 3.15
CA ILE A 126 10.83 13.12 3.53
C ILE A 126 9.43 12.53 3.57
N LEU A 127 9.24 11.30 3.05
CA LEU A 127 7.96 10.60 3.11
C LEU A 127 7.61 10.22 4.55
N HIS A 128 6.61 10.92 5.06
CA HIS A 128 6.07 10.77 6.41
C HIS A 128 5.38 9.42 6.59
N LYS A 129 5.49 8.82 7.78
CA LYS A 129 4.90 7.52 8.09
C LYS A 129 3.81 7.71 9.14
N TYR A 130 2.63 7.22 8.82
CA TYR A 130 1.53 7.05 9.76
C TYR A 130 1.55 5.64 10.34
N ALA A 131 0.79 5.42 11.41
CA ALA A 131 0.71 4.13 12.11
C ALA A 131 0.16 3.01 11.22
N ASN A 132 -0.71 3.37 10.27
CA ASN A 132 -1.23 2.46 9.26
C ASN A 132 -0.43 2.64 7.94
N GLU A 133 0.01 1.52 7.38
CA GLU A 133 0.84 1.46 6.18
C GLU A 133 0.09 1.95 4.93
N ASP A 134 -1.15 1.51 4.72
CA ASP A 134 -2.02 1.96 3.64
C ASP A 134 -2.28 3.47 3.68
N VAL A 135 -2.45 4.01 4.89
CA VAL A 135 -2.61 5.45 5.12
C VAL A 135 -1.30 6.18 4.78
N SER A 136 -0.15 5.63 5.15
CA SER A 136 1.15 6.20 4.76
C SER A 136 1.30 6.27 3.24
N LEU A 137 1.07 5.16 2.55
CA LEU A 137 1.17 5.08 1.09
C LEU A 137 0.25 6.08 0.40
N GLY A 138 -1.03 6.13 0.78
CA GLY A 138 -1.97 7.06 0.16
C GLY A 138 -1.63 8.54 0.45
N ALA A 139 -1.05 8.85 1.62
CA ALA A 139 -0.60 10.22 1.93
C ALA A 139 0.56 10.67 1.04
N TRP A 140 1.41 9.76 0.58
CA TRP A 140 2.50 10.08 -0.33
C TRP A 140 2.00 10.50 -1.71
N PHE A 141 0.77 10.13 -2.07
CA PHE A 141 0.20 10.35 -3.40
C PHE A 141 -0.92 11.38 -3.45
N ILE A 142 -1.58 11.70 -2.34
CA ILE A 142 -2.75 12.60 -2.33
C ILE A 142 -2.45 14.02 -2.86
N GLY A 143 -1.22 14.51 -2.68
CA GLY A 143 -0.79 15.82 -3.17
C GLY A 143 -0.24 15.80 -4.60
N LEU A 144 -0.25 14.64 -5.27
CA LEU A 144 0.29 14.45 -6.61
C LEU A 144 -0.85 14.28 -7.63
N GLU A 145 -0.55 14.55 -8.90
CA GLU A 145 -1.46 14.26 -10.01
C GLU A 145 -1.43 12.74 -10.35
N VAL A 146 -2.09 11.95 -9.49
CA VAL A 146 -2.14 10.48 -9.51
C VAL A 146 -3.54 10.00 -9.90
N GLU A 147 -3.62 9.06 -10.83
CA GLU A 147 -4.86 8.34 -11.13
C GLU A 147 -5.11 7.27 -10.06
N HIS A 148 -6.09 7.53 -9.20
CA HIS A 148 -6.56 6.57 -8.20
C HIS A 148 -7.63 5.66 -8.83
N ILE A 149 -7.32 4.37 -8.94
CA ILE A 149 -8.23 3.37 -9.53
C ILE A 149 -8.82 2.50 -8.42
N ASP A 150 -10.14 2.57 -8.28
CA ASP A 150 -10.94 1.71 -7.41
C ASP A 150 -11.22 0.36 -8.10
N GLU A 151 -10.30 -0.59 -7.94
CA GLU A 151 -10.44 -1.93 -8.50
C GLU A 151 -11.15 -2.85 -7.51
N ARG A 152 -12.44 -3.06 -7.75
CA ARG A 152 -13.30 -3.85 -6.84
C ARG A 152 -12.91 -5.32 -6.76
N ASN A 153 -12.25 -5.87 -7.78
CA ASN A 153 -11.75 -7.24 -7.74
C ASN A 153 -10.53 -7.39 -6.82
N MET A 154 -9.91 -6.28 -6.41
CA MET A 154 -8.85 -6.24 -5.40
C MET A 154 -9.39 -5.97 -3.99
N CYS A 155 -10.71 -5.80 -3.84
CA CYS A 155 -11.35 -5.81 -2.54
C CYS A 155 -11.55 -7.25 -2.07
N CYS A 156 -11.35 -7.50 -0.77
CA CYS A 156 -11.69 -8.77 -0.17
C CYS A 156 -13.17 -9.09 -0.40
N GLY A 157 -13.43 -10.27 -0.97
CA GLY A 157 -14.78 -10.76 -1.22
C GLY A 157 -15.22 -11.76 -0.15
N THR A 158 -15.69 -11.27 1.01
CA THR A 158 -16.64 -11.99 1.88
C THR A 158 -17.18 -11.07 2.98
N PRO A 159 -18.49 -10.73 2.97
CA PRO A 159 -19.18 -10.26 4.17
C PRO A 159 -19.19 -11.38 5.23
N PRO A 160 -18.94 -11.08 6.52
CA PRO A 160 -18.84 -9.74 7.13
C PRO A 160 -17.41 -9.29 7.52
N ASP A 161 -16.36 -10.02 7.15
CA ASP A 161 -15.06 -9.94 7.84
C ASP A 161 -14.20 -8.69 7.53
N CYS A 162 -14.52 -7.94 6.48
CA CYS A 162 -13.72 -6.77 6.09
C CYS A 162 -14.24 -5.41 6.56
N GLU A 163 -15.38 -5.36 7.26
CA GLU A 163 -15.89 -4.10 7.81
C GLU A 163 -15.26 -3.74 9.17
N TRP A 164 -14.63 -4.71 9.84
CA TRP A 164 -14.17 -4.57 11.23
C TRP A 164 -12.65 -4.42 11.41
N LYS A 165 -11.89 -4.48 10.32
CA LYS A 165 -10.42 -4.32 10.34
C LYS A 165 -9.92 -3.04 9.66
N ALA A 166 -10.82 -2.09 9.39
CA ALA A 166 -10.49 -0.75 8.89
C ALA A 166 -10.18 0.22 10.03
#